data_AF-A3F4U4-F1
#
_entry.id   AF-A3F4U4-F1
#
_cell.length_a   1.000
_cell.length_b   1.000
_cell.length_c   1.000
_cell.angle_alpha   90.00
_cell.angle_beta   90.00
_cell.angle_gamma   90.00
#
_symmetry.space_group_name_H-M   'P 1'
#
loop_
_entity.id
_entity.type
_entity.pdbx_description
1 polymer ?
#
loop_
_entity_poly.entity_id
_entity_poly.type
_entity_poly.pdbx_seq_one_letter_code
_entity_poly.pdbx_strand_id
1 'polypeptide(L)'
;WTSSPAVVIDVGSGLCKAGFAGEDGPISVFPSIIGRPKNPQMMVGVRKQEFFVGDAAQQMRGVLTLQYPVENGVIKNWDDIEKIWHHTFYNELRVHPEDQACLLTEAPRNPKSNRERMCEMMFETFNVPGLYIAIQAVMSLYSSGKTTGAVLDAGDGATHIVPIFEGHGLNHLVVRLNFAGRDITDYLNNLLFE
;
A
#
# COMPACT_ATOMS: atom_id res chain seq x y z
N TRP A 1 13.06 -27.55 -8.66
CA TRP A 1 12.67 -26.30 -7.99
C TRP A 1 11.82 -25.49 -8.96
N THR A 2 10.52 -25.78 -9.04
CA THR A 2 9.57 -24.84 -9.63
C THR A 2 9.29 -23.79 -8.56
N SER A 3 10.07 -22.71 -8.58
CA SER A 3 9.85 -21.58 -7.68
C SER A 3 8.51 -20.95 -8.05
N SER A 4 7.55 -20.96 -7.14
CA SER A 4 6.39 -20.08 -7.26
C SER A 4 6.90 -18.62 -7.37
N PRO A 5 6.29 -17.78 -8.22
CA PRO A 5 6.73 -16.40 -8.37
C PRO A 5 6.44 -15.60 -7.10
N ALA A 6 7.38 -14.76 -6.67
CA ALA A 6 7.19 -13.95 -5.47
C ALA A 6 5.98 -13.01 -5.64
N VAL A 7 5.23 -12.79 -4.56
CA VAL A 7 4.18 -11.78 -4.49
C VAL A 7 4.82 -10.41 -4.34
N VAL A 8 4.38 -9.43 -5.11
CA VAL A 8 4.81 -8.03 -5.03
C VAL A 8 3.65 -7.19 -4.54
N ILE A 9 3.82 -6.41 -3.47
CA ILE A 9 2.79 -5.55 -2.89
C ILE A 9 3.34 -4.14 -2.67
N ASP A 10 2.71 -3.16 -3.33
CA ASP A 10 2.87 -1.73 -3.08
C ASP A 10 1.63 -1.17 -2.35
N VAL A 11 1.76 -0.90 -1.05
CA VAL A 11 0.69 -0.28 -0.26
C VAL A 11 0.89 1.24 -0.21
N GLY A 12 0.23 1.94 -1.13
CA GLY A 12 0.20 3.40 -1.14
C GLY A 12 -0.89 3.99 -0.24
N SER A 13 -0.83 5.30 0.01
CA SER A 13 -1.84 6.04 0.80
C SER A 13 -3.27 5.97 0.21
N GLY A 14 -3.37 5.90 -1.12
CA GLY A 14 -4.65 5.87 -1.82
C GLY A 14 -4.99 4.48 -2.36
N LEU A 15 -4.01 3.79 -2.94
CA LEU A 15 -4.20 2.50 -3.61
C LEU A 15 -3.15 1.49 -3.17
N CYS A 16 -3.61 0.27 -2.92
CA CYS A 16 -2.81 -0.93 -2.84
C CYS A 16 -2.71 -1.54 -4.24
N LYS A 17 -1.50 -1.93 -4.67
CA LYS A 17 -1.27 -2.67 -5.91
C LYS A 17 -0.54 -3.95 -5.58
N ALA A 18 -1.00 -5.05 -6.15
CA ALA A 18 -0.40 -6.36 -5.89
C ALA A 18 -0.41 -7.25 -7.14
N GLY A 19 0.58 -8.13 -7.23
CA GLY A 19 0.72 -9.07 -8.33
C GLY A 19 1.84 -10.07 -8.10
N PHE A 20 2.21 -10.81 -9.14
CA PHE A 20 3.32 -11.76 -9.10
C PHE A 20 4.54 -11.20 -9.83
N ALA A 21 5.73 -11.52 -9.32
CA ALA A 21 6.99 -11.18 -9.97
C ALA A 21 7.06 -11.83 -11.36
N GLY A 22 7.42 -11.04 -12.37
CA GLY A 22 7.50 -11.47 -13.77
C GLY A 22 6.31 -11.03 -14.63
N GLU A 23 5.24 -10.51 -14.02
CA GLU A 23 4.10 -9.91 -14.74
C GLU A 23 4.40 -8.47 -15.18
N ASP A 24 3.78 -8.02 -16.28
CA ASP A 24 3.95 -6.67 -16.84
C ASP A 24 3.28 -5.57 -16.00
N GLY A 25 2.38 -5.94 -15.09
CA GLY A 25 1.64 -5.01 -14.25
C GLY A 25 1.00 -5.68 -13.05
N PRO A 26 0.43 -4.90 -12.11
CA PRO A 26 -0.27 -5.46 -10.97
C PRO A 26 -1.53 -6.20 -11.42
N ILE A 27 -1.79 -7.35 -10.80
CA ILE A 27 -2.98 -8.16 -11.02
C ILE A 27 -4.19 -7.52 -10.34
N SER A 28 -3.97 -6.91 -9.18
CA SER A 28 -4.99 -6.21 -8.43
C SER A 28 -4.54 -4.81 -8.04
N VAL A 29 -5.47 -3.86 -8.17
CA VAL A 29 -5.33 -2.47 -7.73
C VAL A 29 -6.63 -2.07 -7.05
N PHE A 30 -6.58 -1.75 -5.77
CA PHE A 30 -7.77 -1.41 -4.99
C PHE A 30 -7.50 -0.29 -3.97
N PRO A 31 -8.52 0.45 -3.52
CA PRO A 31 -8.36 1.50 -2.52
C PRO A 31 -7.77 1.00 -1.19
N SER A 32 -6.77 1.70 -0.67
CA SER A 32 -6.16 1.41 0.65
C SER A 32 -7.06 1.88 1.80
N ILE A 33 -8.25 1.32 1.91
CA ILE A 33 -9.28 1.75 2.88
C ILE A 33 -9.89 0.57 3.62
N ILE A 34 -10.27 0.83 4.88
CA ILE A 34 -11.12 -0.05 5.68
C ILE A 34 -12.44 0.68 5.96
N GLY A 35 -13.56 0.02 5.68
CA GLY A 35 -14.90 0.51 6.00
C GLY A 35 -15.49 -0.27 7.15
N ARG A 36 -15.92 0.42 8.21
CA ARG A 36 -16.63 -0.19 9.35
C ARG A 36 -18.09 0.29 9.42
N PRO A 37 -19.06 -0.56 9.77
CA PRO A 37 -20.47 -0.16 9.81
C PRO A 37 -20.74 0.99 10.78
N LYS A 38 -21.42 2.06 10.34
CA LYS A 38 -21.83 3.17 11.23
C LYS A 38 -22.83 2.70 12.29
N ASN A 39 -23.80 1.90 11.85
CA ASN A 39 -24.87 1.35 12.68
C ASN A 39 -24.94 -0.17 12.52
N PRO A 40 -24.19 -0.95 13.33
CA PRO A 40 -24.11 -2.40 13.22
C PRO A 40 -25.47 -3.12 13.30
N GLN A 41 -26.43 -2.55 14.01
CA GLN A 41 -27.77 -3.13 14.22
C GLN A 41 -28.69 -3.01 12.98
N MET A 42 -28.41 -2.08 12.07
CA MET A 42 -29.24 -1.83 10.88
C MET A 42 -28.87 -2.73 9.68
N MET A 43 -27.76 -3.46 9.75
CA MET A 43 -27.32 -4.36 8.68
C MET A 43 -27.99 -5.73 8.79
N VAL A 44 -29.30 -5.76 8.56
CA VAL A 44 -30.09 -6.99 8.46
C VAL A 44 -30.03 -7.49 7.01
N GLY A 45 -29.43 -8.66 6.78
CA GLY A 45 -29.41 -9.32 5.46
C GLY A 45 -28.11 -9.18 4.66
N VAL A 46 -27.31 -8.14 4.92
CA VAL A 46 -25.88 -8.12 4.54
C VAL A 46 -25.15 -8.99 5.58
N ARG A 47 -24.23 -9.87 5.16
CA ARG A 47 -23.41 -10.66 6.11
C ARG A 47 -22.94 -9.71 7.22
N LYS A 48 -23.10 -10.12 8.50
CA LYS A 48 -22.58 -9.39 9.67
C LYS A 48 -21.04 -9.39 9.60
N GLN A 49 -20.50 -8.64 8.66
CA GLN A 49 -19.08 -8.49 8.45
C GLN A 49 -18.66 -7.24 9.23
N GLU A 50 -17.68 -7.40 10.11
CA GLU A 50 -17.24 -6.34 11.00
C GLU A 50 -16.55 -5.20 10.26
N PHE A 51 -15.97 -5.50 9.09
CA PHE A 51 -15.28 -4.54 8.24
C PHE A 51 -15.34 -4.95 6.77
N PHE A 52 -15.08 -3.98 5.91
CA PHE A 52 -14.93 -4.13 4.46
C PHE A 52 -13.59 -3.52 4.03
N VAL A 53 -13.00 -4.01 2.96
CA VAL A 53 -11.71 -3.55 2.44
C VAL A 53 -11.89 -3.09 1.00
N GLY A 54 -11.13 -2.08 0.56
CA GLY A 54 -11.02 -1.71 -0.85
C GLY A 54 -12.35 -1.28 -1.48
N ASP A 55 -12.62 -1.77 -2.68
CA ASP A 55 -13.79 -1.36 -3.46
C ASP A 55 -15.12 -1.64 -2.75
N ALA A 56 -15.20 -2.74 -1.99
CA ALA A 56 -16.39 -3.05 -1.20
C ALA A 56 -16.66 -1.96 -0.15
N ALA A 57 -15.61 -1.47 0.52
CA ALA A 57 -15.76 -0.35 1.45
C ALA A 57 -16.15 0.94 0.73
N GLN A 58 -15.54 1.21 -0.43
CA GLN A 58 -15.81 2.42 -1.22
C GLN A 58 -17.26 2.47 -1.72
N GLN A 59 -17.79 1.36 -2.24
CA GLN A 59 -19.15 1.24 -2.74
C GLN A 59 -20.20 1.46 -1.63
N MET A 60 -19.84 1.15 -0.38
CA MET A 60 -20.72 1.27 0.79
C MET A 60 -20.42 2.50 1.66
N ARG A 61 -19.71 3.52 1.14
CA ARG A 61 -19.34 4.75 1.86
C ARG A 61 -20.49 5.50 2.56
N GLY A 62 -21.74 5.32 2.09
CA GLY A 62 -22.92 5.92 2.72
C GLY A 62 -23.18 5.36 4.13
N VAL A 63 -23.01 4.05 4.30
CA VAL A 63 -23.34 3.31 5.53
C VAL A 63 -22.11 2.90 6.35
N LEU A 64 -20.91 3.04 5.79
CA LEU A 64 -19.63 2.75 6.45
C LEU A 64 -18.89 4.02 6.84
N THR A 65 -18.17 3.96 7.95
CA THR A 65 -17.09 4.90 8.31
C THR A 65 -15.82 4.40 7.65
N LEU A 66 -15.26 5.19 6.73
CA LEU A 66 -14.02 4.85 6.02
C LEU A 66 -12.79 5.35 6.79
N GLN A 67 -11.76 4.51 6.86
CA GLN A 67 -10.48 4.80 7.50
C GLN A 67 -9.34 4.46 6.55
N TYR A 68 -8.28 5.28 6.59
CA TYR A 68 -7.10 5.17 5.75
C TYR A 68 -5.91 4.75 6.63
N PRO A 69 -5.49 3.48 6.63
CA PRO A 69 -4.42 3.01 7.50
C PRO A 69 -3.03 3.51 7.08
N VAL A 70 -2.89 4.04 5.86
CA VAL A 70 -1.67 4.68 5.36
C VAL A 70 -1.94 6.15 5.12
N GLU A 71 -1.20 7.01 5.83
CA GLU A 71 -1.28 8.45 5.69
C GLU A 71 0.07 8.99 5.24
N ASN A 72 0.06 9.74 4.13
CA ASN A 72 1.26 10.35 3.56
C ASN A 72 2.42 9.34 3.39
N GLY A 73 2.12 8.12 2.94
CA GLY A 73 3.09 7.04 2.70
C GLY A 73 3.57 6.32 3.96
N VAL A 74 2.99 6.61 5.14
CA VAL A 74 3.40 5.99 6.41
C VAL A 74 2.20 5.24 7.01
N ILE A 75 2.44 3.99 7.40
CA ILE A 75 1.44 3.19 8.12
C ILE A 75 1.14 3.82 9.48
N LYS A 76 -0.14 4.08 9.75
CA LYS A 76 -0.66 4.66 11.00
C LYS A 76 -1.46 3.66 11.83
N ASN A 77 -2.12 2.69 11.19
CA ASN A 77 -2.91 1.68 11.86
C ASN A 77 -2.50 0.28 11.36
N TRP A 78 -1.77 -0.45 12.20
CA TRP A 78 -1.24 -1.78 11.89
C TRP A 78 -2.34 -2.85 11.82
N ASP A 79 -3.34 -2.78 12.69
CA ASP A 79 -4.47 -3.72 12.68
C ASP A 79 -5.26 -3.65 11.37
N ASP A 80 -5.31 -2.46 10.77
CA ASP A 80 -6.01 -2.24 9.50
C ASP A 80 -5.14 -2.56 8.28
N ILE A 81 -3.82 -2.38 8.39
CA ILE A 81 -2.89 -2.90 7.39
C ILE A 81 -2.92 -4.43 7.33
N GLU A 82 -3.01 -5.11 8.48
CA GLU A 82 -3.14 -6.57 8.52
C GLU A 82 -4.35 -7.03 7.70
N LYS A 83 -5.50 -6.34 7.84
CA LYS A 83 -6.72 -6.62 7.08
C LYS A 83 -6.53 -6.37 5.58
N ILE A 84 -5.81 -5.31 5.20
CA ILE A 84 -5.47 -5.04 3.79
C ILE A 84 -4.58 -6.14 3.22
N TRP A 85 -3.55 -6.57 3.93
CA TRP A 85 -2.67 -7.66 3.46
C TRP A 85 -3.40 -9.00 3.39
N HIS A 86 -4.23 -9.31 4.39
CA HIS A 86 -5.09 -10.49 4.34
C HIS A 86 -6.01 -10.46 3.10
N HIS A 87 -6.67 -9.33 2.85
CA HIS A 87 -7.49 -9.17 1.64
C HIS A 87 -6.65 -9.33 0.36
N THR A 88 -5.44 -8.77 0.34
CA THR A 88 -4.51 -8.88 -0.80
C THR A 88 -4.14 -10.34 -1.10
N PHE A 89 -3.71 -11.10 -0.12
CA PHE A 89 -3.31 -12.50 -0.32
C PHE A 89 -4.50 -13.40 -0.67
N TYR A 90 -5.56 -13.37 0.13
CA TYR A 90 -6.61 -14.38 0.06
C TYR A 90 -7.75 -14.03 -0.92
N ASN A 91 -8.11 -12.76 -1.06
CA ASN A 91 -9.22 -12.35 -1.91
C ASN A 91 -8.76 -11.95 -3.31
N GLU A 92 -7.75 -11.08 -3.37
CA GLU A 92 -7.27 -10.50 -4.62
C GLU A 92 -6.37 -11.49 -5.38
N LEU A 93 -5.28 -11.95 -4.76
CA LEU A 93 -4.33 -12.86 -5.40
C LEU A 93 -4.70 -14.34 -5.28
N ARG A 94 -5.56 -14.69 -4.32
CA ARG A 94 -6.04 -16.06 -4.04
C ARG A 94 -4.89 -17.05 -3.81
N VAL A 95 -3.89 -16.64 -3.05
CA VAL A 95 -2.72 -17.44 -2.68
C VAL A 95 -2.60 -17.60 -1.18
N HIS A 96 -1.93 -18.67 -0.75
CA HIS A 96 -1.50 -18.84 0.62
C HIS A 96 -0.14 -18.13 0.81
N PRO A 97 -0.02 -17.17 1.74
CA PRO A 97 1.22 -16.41 1.94
C PRO A 97 2.39 -17.30 2.40
N GLU A 98 2.11 -18.39 3.10
CA GLU A 98 3.10 -19.38 3.56
C GLU A 98 3.82 -20.14 2.43
N ASP A 99 3.27 -20.13 1.22
CA ASP A 99 3.85 -20.77 0.05
C ASP A 99 4.59 -19.79 -0.88
N GLN A 100 4.61 -18.49 -0.56
CA GLN A 100 5.04 -17.42 -1.48
C GLN A 100 6.02 -16.44 -0.83
N ALA A 101 7.21 -16.28 -1.42
CA ALA A 101 8.08 -15.16 -1.05
C ALA A 101 7.38 -13.82 -1.36
N CYS A 102 7.65 -12.78 -0.57
CA CYS A 102 6.98 -11.49 -0.67
C CYS A 102 8.00 -10.35 -0.86
N LEU A 103 7.71 -9.44 -1.79
CA LEU A 103 8.35 -8.14 -1.90
C LEU A 103 7.33 -7.07 -1.49
N LEU A 104 7.61 -6.38 -0.40
CA LEU A 104 6.87 -5.19 0.01
C LEU A 104 7.61 -3.92 -0.42
N THR A 105 6.87 -2.85 -0.66
CA THR A 105 7.47 -1.52 -0.82
C THR A 105 7.18 -0.61 0.36
N GLU A 106 8.08 0.33 0.62
CA GLU A 106 7.92 1.35 1.65
C GLU A 106 8.30 2.75 1.14
N ALA A 107 7.81 3.77 1.83
CA ALA A 107 8.15 5.15 1.54
C ALA A 107 9.62 5.49 1.87
N PRO A 108 10.21 6.46 1.16
CA PRO A 108 11.52 7.00 1.51
C PRO A 108 11.56 7.48 2.96
N ARG A 109 12.66 7.20 3.68
CA ARG A 109 12.83 7.53 5.11
C ARG A 109 11.76 6.95 6.03
N ASN A 110 11.17 5.79 5.69
CA ASN A 110 10.33 5.04 6.62
C ASN A 110 11.11 4.71 7.92
N PRO A 111 10.55 4.97 9.11
CA PRO A 111 11.20 4.63 10.37
C PRO A 111 11.58 3.16 10.45
N LYS A 112 12.76 2.87 11.02
CA LYS A 112 13.25 1.50 11.18
C LYS A 112 12.26 0.62 11.95
N SER A 113 11.62 1.17 12.99
CA SER A 113 10.59 0.48 13.78
C SER A 113 9.39 0.04 12.93
N ASN A 114 8.99 0.85 11.94
CA ASN A 114 7.91 0.46 11.02
C ASN A 114 8.37 -0.67 10.11
N ARG A 115 9.61 -0.61 9.60
CA ARG A 115 10.18 -1.69 8.80
C ARG A 115 10.26 -3.01 9.58
N GLU A 116 10.70 -2.95 10.83
CA GLU A 116 10.74 -4.11 11.73
C GLU A 116 9.33 -4.67 11.97
N ARG A 117 8.33 -3.81 12.20
CA ARG A 117 6.94 -4.25 12.37
C ARG A 117 6.34 -4.88 11.11
N MET A 118 6.68 -4.38 9.92
CA MET A 118 6.28 -5.03 8.65
C MET A 118 6.88 -6.44 8.55
N CYS A 119 8.17 -6.59 8.91
CA CYS A 119 8.83 -7.90 8.93
C CYS A 119 8.17 -8.86 9.92
N GLU A 120 7.92 -8.41 11.15
CA GLU A 120 7.25 -9.20 12.20
C GLU A 120 5.91 -9.73 11.71
N MET A 121 5.04 -8.87 11.20
CA MET A 121 3.72 -9.31 10.71
C MET A 121 3.83 -10.29 9.54
N MET A 122 4.73 -10.04 8.58
CA MET A 122 4.89 -10.94 7.43
C MET A 122 5.39 -12.33 7.82
N PHE A 123 6.34 -12.41 8.76
CA PHE A 123 6.89 -13.70 9.19
C PHE A 123 6.06 -14.40 10.28
N GLU A 124 5.51 -13.66 11.24
CA GLU A 124 4.83 -14.26 12.41
C GLU A 124 3.31 -14.38 12.21
N THR A 125 2.69 -13.46 11.48
CA THR A 125 1.24 -13.51 11.19
C THR A 125 0.95 -14.22 9.88
N PHE A 126 1.70 -13.90 8.82
CA PHE A 126 1.47 -14.43 7.47
C PHE A 126 2.38 -15.61 7.09
N ASN A 127 3.38 -15.94 7.92
CA ASN A 127 4.29 -17.07 7.73
C ASN A 127 5.00 -17.11 6.35
N VAL A 128 5.31 -15.95 5.76
CA VAL A 128 5.94 -15.93 4.43
C VAL A 128 7.32 -16.60 4.47
N PRO A 129 7.70 -17.44 3.49
CA PRO A 129 8.98 -18.15 3.45
C PRO A 129 10.17 -17.22 3.19
N GLY A 130 9.93 -16.01 2.66
CA GLY A 130 10.95 -15.01 2.40
C GLY A 130 10.34 -13.63 2.20
N LEU A 131 11.05 -12.59 2.64
CA LEU A 131 10.60 -11.20 2.56
C LEU A 131 11.74 -10.30 2.09
N TYR A 132 11.41 -9.38 1.18
CA TYR A 132 12.24 -8.22 0.86
C TYR A 132 11.42 -6.95 0.94
N ILE A 133 11.99 -5.88 1.51
CA ILE A 133 11.33 -4.58 1.63
C ILE A 133 12.14 -3.57 0.81
N ALA A 134 11.52 -3.04 -0.24
CA ALA A 134 12.15 -2.13 -1.19
C ALA A 134 11.64 -0.69 -1.03
N ILE A 135 12.50 0.29 -1.31
CA ILE A 135 12.09 1.70 -1.35
C ILE A 135 11.36 1.96 -2.66
N GLN A 136 10.15 2.51 -2.59
CA GLN A 136 9.28 2.81 -3.75
C GLN A 136 10.03 3.54 -4.89
N ALA A 137 10.67 4.66 -4.57
CA ALA A 137 11.41 5.45 -5.55
C ALA A 137 12.58 4.69 -6.21
N VAL A 138 13.23 3.77 -5.50
CA VAL A 138 14.32 2.95 -6.06
C VAL A 138 13.76 1.96 -7.07
N MET A 139 12.61 1.33 -6.77
CA MET A 139 11.92 0.45 -7.71
C MET A 139 11.48 1.20 -8.97
N SER A 140 10.97 2.42 -8.83
CA SER A 140 10.61 3.29 -9.95
C SER A 140 11.81 3.68 -10.83
N LEU A 141 13.00 3.86 -10.24
CA LEU A 141 14.20 4.14 -11.03
C LEU A 141 14.63 2.88 -11.81
N TYR A 142 14.63 1.72 -11.15
CA TYR A 142 15.01 0.46 -11.76
C TYR A 142 14.09 0.04 -12.90
N SER A 143 12.79 0.31 -12.81
CA SER A 143 11.87 0.06 -13.92
C SER A 143 12.19 0.89 -15.17
N SER A 144 12.88 2.03 -15.01
CA SER A 144 13.37 2.87 -16.12
C SER A 144 14.72 2.42 -16.70
N GLY A 145 15.28 1.30 -16.22
CA GLY A 145 16.57 0.76 -16.65
C GLY A 145 17.78 1.58 -16.20
N LYS A 146 17.63 2.41 -15.17
CA LYS A 146 18.71 3.27 -14.63
C LYS A 146 19.04 2.88 -13.20
N THR A 147 20.30 3.10 -12.81
CA THR A 147 20.79 2.89 -11.44
C THR A 147 21.15 4.20 -10.75
N THR A 148 21.31 5.29 -11.51
CA THR A 148 21.60 6.63 -11.00
C THR A 148 20.62 7.63 -11.59
N GLY A 149 20.05 8.48 -10.75
CA GLY A 149 19.07 9.49 -11.15
C GLY A 149 18.36 10.12 -9.96
N ALA A 150 17.42 11.01 -10.23
CA ALA A 150 16.51 11.55 -9.21
C ALA A 150 15.08 11.18 -9.59
N VAL A 151 14.34 10.62 -8.63
CA VAL A 151 12.94 10.25 -8.81
C VAL A 151 12.05 11.27 -8.09
N LEU A 152 11.13 11.86 -8.83
CA LEU A 152 9.99 12.59 -8.29
C LEU A 152 8.80 11.62 -8.24
N ASP A 153 8.48 11.13 -7.05
CA ASP A 153 7.38 10.20 -6.81
C ASP A 153 6.21 10.95 -6.17
N ALA A 154 5.15 11.18 -6.94
CA ALA A 154 3.95 11.90 -6.51
C ALA A 154 2.75 10.95 -6.50
N GLY A 155 2.31 10.56 -5.30
CA GLY A 155 1.20 9.64 -5.09
C GLY A 155 -0.09 10.33 -4.70
N ASP A 156 -0.90 9.64 -3.88
CA ASP A 156 -2.16 10.16 -3.36
C ASP A 156 -1.98 11.07 -2.13
N GLY A 157 -1.10 10.70 -1.18
CA GLY A 157 -0.92 11.43 0.08
C GLY A 157 0.46 12.06 0.30
N ALA A 158 1.44 11.79 -0.57
CA ALA A 158 2.76 12.39 -0.44
C ALA A 158 3.46 12.48 -1.79
N THR A 159 4.34 13.49 -1.89
CA THR A 159 5.31 13.65 -2.97
C THR A 159 6.71 13.58 -2.39
N HIS A 160 7.58 12.79 -2.99
CA HIS A 160 8.98 12.61 -2.60
C HIS A 160 9.92 12.93 -3.75
N ILE A 161 11.04 13.58 -3.45
CA ILE A 161 12.17 13.69 -4.37
C ILE A 161 13.30 12.86 -3.78
N VAL A 162 13.71 11.81 -4.48
CA VAL A 162 14.69 10.84 -4.02
C VAL A 162 15.85 10.77 -5.02
N PRO A 163 17.00 11.37 -4.69
CA PRO A 163 18.24 11.14 -5.42
C PRO A 163 18.76 9.73 -5.13
N ILE A 164 19.14 9.01 -6.19
CA ILE A 164 19.64 7.65 -6.15
C ILE A 164 20.95 7.61 -6.94
N PHE A 165 21.97 7.00 -6.36
CA PHE A 165 23.28 6.83 -6.97
C PHE A 165 23.70 5.38 -6.87
N GLU A 166 24.01 4.75 -8.02
CA GLU A 166 24.42 3.34 -8.11
C GLU A 166 23.48 2.38 -7.36
N GLY A 167 22.17 2.63 -7.43
CA GLY A 167 21.14 1.82 -6.78
C GLY A 167 20.88 2.16 -5.31
N HIS A 168 21.64 3.09 -4.73
CA HIS A 168 21.48 3.51 -3.34
C HIS A 168 20.77 4.85 -3.23
N GLY A 169 19.66 4.88 -2.48
CA GLY A 169 18.96 6.13 -2.15
C GLY A 169 19.77 6.99 -1.18
N LEU A 170 20.03 8.25 -1.57
CA LEU A 170 20.76 9.21 -0.75
C LEU A 170 19.83 9.85 0.28
N ASN A 171 19.60 9.16 1.41
CA ASN A 171 18.63 9.55 2.43
C ASN A 171 18.75 11.00 2.94
N HIS A 172 19.96 11.56 2.99
CA HIS A 172 20.21 12.93 3.45
C HIS A 172 19.77 14.01 2.45
N LEU A 173 19.51 13.64 1.19
CA LEU A 173 19.02 14.54 0.14
C LEU A 173 17.54 14.34 -0.19
N VAL A 174 16.87 13.42 0.51
CA VAL A 174 15.44 13.14 0.27
C VAL A 174 14.60 14.31 0.76
N VAL A 175 13.80 14.86 -0.17
CA VAL A 175 12.79 15.88 0.13
C VAL A 175 11.43 15.19 0.17
N ARG A 176 10.63 15.54 1.17
CA ARG A 176 9.26 15.04 1.34
C ARG A 176 8.30 16.22 1.45
N LEU A 177 7.22 16.15 0.68
CA LEU A 177 6.12 17.09 0.67
C LEU A 177 4.84 16.31 1.00
N ASN A 178 4.11 16.72 2.04
CA ASN A 178 2.78 16.19 2.33
C ASN A 178 1.75 16.96 1.51
N PHE A 179 1.94 16.96 0.18
CA PHE A 179 1.05 17.55 -0.80
C PHE A 179 1.05 16.66 -2.04
N ALA A 180 -0.12 16.18 -2.46
CA ALA A 180 -0.24 15.13 -3.45
C ALA A 180 -1.65 15.10 -4.09
N GLY A 181 -2.02 13.97 -4.71
CA GLY A 181 -3.27 13.83 -5.46
C GLY A 181 -4.55 14.13 -4.67
N ARG A 182 -4.58 13.79 -3.38
CA ARG A 182 -5.73 14.07 -2.50
C ARG A 182 -5.94 15.57 -2.31
N ASP A 183 -4.88 16.30 -2.00
CA ASP A 183 -4.93 17.75 -1.80
C ASP A 183 -5.39 18.48 -3.08
N ILE A 184 -4.95 18.01 -4.25
CA ILE A 184 -5.38 18.54 -5.55
C ILE A 184 -6.87 18.29 -5.79
N THR A 185 -7.35 17.10 -5.45
CA THR A 185 -8.77 16.74 -5.58
C THR A 185 -9.65 17.58 -4.66
N ASP A 186 -9.21 17.78 -3.41
CA ASP A 186 -9.92 18.63 -2.44
C ASP A 186 -9.91 20.10 -2.87
N TYR A 187 -8.79 20.59 -3.40
CA TYR A 187 -8.70 21.95 -3.95
C TYR A 187 -9.66 22.16 -5.13
N LEU A 188 -9.72 21.21 -6.07
CA LEU A 188 -10.67 21.28 -7.18
C LEU A 188 -12.12 21.25 -6.69
N ASN A 189 -12.44 20.40 -5.71
CA ASN A 189 -13.79 20.38 -5.12
C ASN A 189 -14.16 21.74 -4.52
N ASN A 190 -13.26 22.37 -3.78
CA ASN A 190 -13.51 23.70 -3.22
C ASN A 190 -13.79 24.73 -4.32
N LEU A 191 -13.00 24.74 -5.39
CA LEU A 191 -13.21 25.65 -6.53
C LEU A 191 -14.53 25.42 -7.28
N LEU A 192 -15.06 24.18 -7.28
CA LEU A 192 -16.34 23.86 -7.94
C LEU A 192 -17.56 24.25 -7.11
N PHE A 193 -17.40 24.44 -5.80
CA PHE A 193 -18.46 24.83 -4.87
C PHE A 193 -18.31 26.27 -4.34
N GLU A 194 -17.31 27.02 -4.81
CA GLU A 194 -17.27 28.49 -4.79
C GLU A 194 -18.24 29.07 -5.83
#